data_AF-A0A136KWV1-F1
#
_entry.id   AF-A0A136KWV1-F1
#
_cell.length_a   1.000
_cell.length_b   1.000
_cell.length_c   1.000
_cell.angle_alpha   90.00
_cell.angle_beta   90.00
_cell.angle_gamma   90.00
#
_symmetry.space_group_name_H-M   'P 1'
#
loop_
_entity.id
_entity.type
_entity.pdbx_description
1 polymer ?
#
loop_
_entity_poly.entity_id
_entity_poly.type
_entity_poly.pdbx_seq_one_letter_code
_entity_poly.pdbx_strand_id
1 'polypeptide(L)'
;MSLFYVLPKANVFFPMAVEPYLEQCSFFPSGAVGAAELFSHLNEPLIHKIGRLKSEQYFLRFVNKPLYDFDALVWLGVLSLIGWLAAWFFGGAVVLELAMTISLIAALILFMLASPIRLRIIPSIFAMLFFLGLGIAPIWLFLRPIPNISIAIEYFVFLPIYLLLLLYLLVMTLKFIVERIFPEGPGLIMDMLSQATEKIAKEAYLQYQQILEKHEQPVYYGRVLREVDEEENEWTILQYHFFYAFNDWRLAANGMNHHEGDWEMVAVYLKNHQPYALLLSQHGAGNIEAWETVIKAVDKEGKETTHPVIYAALGSHANYSKPEVIRSPSMYTPGRLQRFLFWFDGLVHYLFLLFNPNEKARQIALKELRAKHVEVLAEDAFISLKDEADHYVVSLPLEIASGDGFRVGFQGDILKESVLKSSSYLKRVMSDRQVYRPQSKEWKRILLNPEPDWVQYKGLWGVKSWLNDESGPPGPKWDRIKKNQVDVNQRIRWSKPLSWLAELEKLEH
;
A
#
# COMPACT_ATOMS: atom_id res chain seq x y z
N MET A 1 -32.69 -3.06 -0.41
CA MET A 1 -31.47 -3.64 -1.01
C MET A 1 -30.33 -3.55 0.01
N SER A 2 -29.31 -4.38 -0.18
CA SER A 2 -28.07 -4.43 0.61
C SER A 2 -27.02 -5.22 -0.18
N LEU A 3 -25.75 -5.17 0.20
CA LEU A 3 -24.62 -5.77 -0.52
C LEU A 3 -24.07 -7.01 0.20
N PHE A 4 -23.45 -7.94 -0.52
CA PHE A 4 -22.54 -8.94 0.07
C PHE A 4 -21.10 -8.46 -0.08
N TYR A 5 -20.51 -7.99 1.02
CA TYR A 5 -19.17 -7.40 1.01
C TYR A 5 -18.10 -8.44 1.40
N VAL A 6 -17.21 -8.75 0.46
CA VAL A 6 -16.17 -9.78 0.55
C VAL A 6 -14.82 -9.12 0.83
N LEU A 7 -14.31 -9.32 2.04
CA LEU A 7 -12.97 -8.89 2.46
C LEU A 7 -11.97 -10.04 2.32
N PRO A 8 -10.74 -9.82 1.80
CA PRO A 8 -9.71 -10.84 1.71
C PRO A 8 -9.34 -11.43 3.08
N LYS A 9 -8.92 -12.71 3.10
CA LYS A 9 -8.64 -13.42 4.37
C LYS A 9 -7.59 -12.73 5.24
N ALA A 10 -6.53 -12.22 4.61
CA ALA A 10 -5.41 -11.52 5.23
C ALA A 10 -5.64 -9.99 5.43
N ASN A 11 -6.85 -9.49 5.17
CA ASN A 11 -7.17 -8.08 5.34
C ASN A 11 -7.29 -7.73 6.83
N VAL A 12 -6.58 -6.67 7.25
CA VAL A 12 -6.39 -6.35 8.68
C VAL A 12 -7.38 -5.31 9.20
N PHE A 13 -7.82 -4.37 8.36
CA PHE A 13 -8.76 -3.32 8.72
C PHE A 13 -10.14 -3.62 8.13
N PHE A 14 -11.19 -3.61 8.94
CA PHE A 14 -12.59 -3.82 8.51
C PHE A 14 -13.35 -2.50 8.61
N PRO A 15 -14.40 -2.27 7.78
CA PRO A 15 -15.19 -1.04 7.85
C PRO A 15 -15.77 -0.80 9.24
N MET A 16 -15.61 0.42 9.74
CA MET A 16 -15.92 0.79 11.12
C MET A 16 -16.69 2.12 11.21
N ALA A 17 -17.25 2.39 12.39
CA ALA A 17 -17.83 3.69 12.68
C ALA A 17 -16.73 4.77 12.66
N VAL A 18 -17.06 5.94 12.14
CA VAL A 18 -16.21 7.14 12.14
C VAL A 18 -15.95 7.62 13.56
N GLU A 19 -16.95 7.52 14.44
CA GLU A 19 -16.95 8.17 15.74
C GLU A 19 -15.81 7.65 16.67
N PRO A 20 -15.57 6.33 16.83
CA PRO A 20 -14.42 5.82 17.60
C PRO A 20 -13.05 6.10 16.98
N TYR A 21 -12.96 6.34 15.67
CA TYR A 21 -11.72 6.80 15.04
C TYR A 21 -11.43 8.25 15.43
N LEU A 22 -12.45 9.12 15.37
CA LEU A 22 -12.35 10.52 15.82
C LEU A 22 -12.05 10.66 17.31
N GLU A 23 -12.47 9.71 18.16
CA GLU A 23 -12.09 9.68 19.58
C GLU A 23 -10.61 9.38 19.82
N GLN A 24 -9.94 8.65 18.92
CA GLN A 24 -8.48 8.41 18.98
C GLN A 24 -7.66 9.45 18.19
N CYS A 25 -8.28 10.19 17.29
CA CYS A 25 -7.58 11.17 16.46
C CYS A 25 -7.16 12.44 17.21
N SER A 26 -5.89 12.82 17.00
CA SER A 26 -5.44 14.19 17.22
C SER A 26 -5.68 15.01 15.96
N PHE A 27 -5.72 16.33 16.11
CA PHE A 27 -6.19 17.25 15.09
C PHE A 27 -5.17 18.38 14.88
N PHE A 28 -4.73 18.57 13.64
CA PHE A 28 -3.63 19.48 13.33
C PHE A 28 -3.96 20.43 12.17
N PRO A 29 -3.64 21.73 12.29
CA PRO A 29 -3.69 22.66 11.17
C PRO A 29 -2.49 22.42 10.23
N SER A 30 -2.70 22.62 8.93
CA SER A 30 -1.67 22.55 7.88
C SER A 30 -1.48 23.86 7.12
N GLY A 31 -2.07 24.95 7.61
CA GLY A 31 -1.98 26.30 7.07
C GLY A 31 -2.52 27.34 8.06
N ALA A 32 -2.24 28.62 7.79
CA ALA A 32 -2.52 29.72 8.71
C ALA A 32 -4.01 29.95 8.98
N VAL A 33 -4.89 29.67 8.01
CA VAL A 33 -6.35 29.82 8.19
C VAL A 33 -6.87 28.77 9.16
N GLY A 34 -6.46 27.51 8.96
CA GLY A 34 -6.81 26.42 9.89
C GLY A 34 -6.23 26.63 11.29
N ALA A 35 -5.03 27.20 11.39
CA ALA A 35 -4.45 27.56 12.69
C ALA A 35 -5.29 28.63 13.42
N ALA A 36 -5.74 29.67 12.70
CA ALA A 36 -6.60 30.72 13.26
C ALA A 36 -7.98 30.20 13.69
N GLU A 37 -8.64 29.39 12.86
CA GLU A 37 -9.94 28.78 13.16
C GLU A 37 -9.86 27.74 14.31
N LEU A 38 -8.72 27.07 14.51
CA LEU A 38 -8.54 26.16 15.65
C LEU A 38 -8.58 26.91 17.00
N PHE A 39 -8.12 28.16 17.08
CA PHE A 39 -8.14 28.93 18.34
C PHE A 39 -9.56 29.15 18.89
N SER A 40 -10.59 29.29 18.05
CA SER A 40 -11.98 29.42 18.51
C SER A 40 -12.62 28.09 18.94
N HIS A 41 -11.97 26.95 18.69
CA HIS A 41 -12.49 25.61 18.97
C HIS A 41 -11.53 24.74 19.81
N LEU A 42 -10.61 25.34 20.57
CA LEU A 42 -9.63 24.60 21.39
C LEU A 42 -10.31 23.68 22.43
N ASN A 43 -11.25 24.22 23.20
CA ASN A 43 -11.86 23.55 24.35
C ASN A 43 -12.93 22.49 23.99
N GLU A 44 -13.23 22.30 22.71
CA GLU A 44 -14.29 21.39 22.25
C GLU A 44 -13.71 20.03 21.82
N PRO A 45 -14.32 18.88 22.18
CA PRO A 45 -13.93 17.57 21.67
C PRO A 45 -13.99 17.49 20.14
N LEU A 46 -13.07 16.75 19.52
CA LEU A 46 -12.94 16.68 18.05
C LEU A 46 -14.26 16.35 17.35
N ILE A 47 -14.96 15.31 17.82
CA ILE A 47 -16.25 14.84 17.28
C ILE A 47 -17.32 15.94 17.21
N HIS A 48 -17.31 16.92 18.13
CA HIS A 48 -18.30 18.01 18.15
C HIS A 48 -17.88 19.25 17.36
N LYS A 49 -16.59 19.45 17.10
CA LYS A 49 -16.10 20.61 16.32
C LYS A 49 -15.86 20.30 14.85
N ILE A 50 -15.53 19.05 14.50
CA ILE A 50 -15.04 18.67 13.17
C ILE A 50 -15.99 19.06 12.01
N GLY A 51 -17.32 19.04 12.24
CA GLY A 51 -18.32 19.46 11.26
C GLY A 51 -18.63 20.96 11.22
N ARG A 52 -18.11 21.74 12.18
CA ARG A 52 -18.28 23.21 12.25
C ARG A 52 -17.10 23.98 11.63
N LEU A 53 -15.98 23.30 11.38
CA LEU A 53 -14.80 23.80 10.69
C LEU A 53 -15.15 24.18 9.24
N LYS A 54 -14.73 25.37 8.80
CA LYS A 54 -14.98 25.87 7.45
C LYS A 54 -13.77 25.73 6.53
N SER A 55 -12.56 25.68 7.09
CA SER A 55 -11.32 25.49 6.33
C SER A 55 -11.05 24.01 6.02
N GLU A 56 -10.43 23.83 4.87
CA GLU A 56 -9.78 22.63 4.36
C GLU A 56 -8.38 22.37 4.95
N GLN A 57 -7.80 23.34 5.65
CA GLN A 57 -6.38 23.34 6.07
C GLN A 57 -6.11 22.48 7.30
N TYR A 58 -6.67 21.28 7.35
CA TYR A 58 -6.60 20.35 8.47
C TYR A 58 -6.24 18.94 8.05
N PHE A 59 -5.61 18.21 8.96
CA PHE A 59 -5.49 16.77 8.90
C PHE A 59 -5.74 16.15 10.26
N LEU A 60 -6.34 14.96 10.24
CA LEU A 60 -6.41 14.07 11.39
C LEU A 60 -5.09 13.29 11.50
N ARG A 61 -4.71 12.91 12.72
CA ARG A 61 -3.67 11.90 12.97
C ARG A 61 -4.22 10.82 13.89
N PHE A 62 -4.18 9.57 13.47
CA PHE A 62 -4.68 8.43 14.25
C PHE A 62 -3.60 7.91 15.23
N VAL A 63 -2.37 7.73 14.74
CA VAL A 63 -1.23 7.23 15.52
C VAL A 63 -0.51 8.37 16.24
N ASN A 64 -0.86 8.58 17.51
CA ASN A 64 -0.42 9.72 18.30
C ASN A 64 0.71 9.36 19.28
N LYS A 65 1.90 9.00 18.77
CA LYS A 65 3.08 8.63 19.59
C LYS A 65 4.25 9.63 19.42
N PRO A 66 4.43 10.62 20.31
CA PRO A 66 5.31 11.79 20.11
C PRO A 66 6.82 11.54 20.23
N LEU A 67 7.27 10.28 20.25
CA LEU A 67 8.69 9.90 20.46
C LEU A 67 9.26 9.03 19.34
N TYR A 68 8.53 8.81 18.25
CA TYR A 68 8.93 7.94 17.15
C TYR A 68 9.01 8.61 15.77
N ASP A 69 8.57 9.86 15.67
CA ASP A 69 8.51 10.64 14.44
C ASP A 69 9.74 11.57 14.27
N PHE A 70 9.65 12.46 13.28
CA PHE A 70 10.57 13.55 12.97
C PHE A 70 11.10 14.31 14.19
N ASP A 71 10.29 14.46 15.25
CA ASP A 71 10.64 15.15 16.50
C ASP A 71 11.94 14.62 17.14
N ALA A 72 12.19 13.31 17.10
CA ALA A 72 13.42 12.73 17.64
C ALA A 72 14.67 13.17 16.84
N LEU A 73 14.54 13.34 15.52
CA LEU A 73 15.59 13.86 14.64
C LEU A 73 15.74 15.38 14.77
N VAL A 74 14.65 16.11 15.01
CA VAL A 74 14.68 17.56 15.31
C VAL A 74 15.42 17.82 16.61
N TRP A 75 15.08 17.13 17.70
CA TRP A 75 15.76 17.28 18.98
C TRP A 75 17.22 16.86 18.90
N LEU A 76 17.55 15.77 18.19
CA LEU A 76 18.94 15.42 17.92
C LEU A 76 19.67 16.50 17.10
N GLY A 77 19.00 17.12 16.12
CA GLY A 77 19.56 18.21 15.32
C GLY A 77 19.88 19.46 16.16
N VAL A 78 18.95 19.88 17.02
CA VAL A 78 19.13 20.99 17.97
C VAL A 78 20.27 20.71 18.96
N LEU A 79 20.27 19.52 19.57
CA LEU A 79 21.32 19.11 20.51
C LEU A 79 22.68 18.96 19.81
N SER A 80 22.71 18.48 18.56
CA SER A 80 23.92 18.41 17.75
C SER A 80 24.48 19.80 17.44
N LEU A 81 23.64 20.76 17.05
CA LEU A 81 24.09 22.15 16.81
C LEU A 81 24.74 22.75 18.06
N ILE A 82 24.12 22.58 19.23
CA ILE A 82 24.67 23.02 20.52
C ILE A 82 25.99 22.31 20.83
N GLY A 83 26.04 20.99 20.61
CA GLY A 83 27.24 20.18 20.77
C GLY A 83 28.39 20.57 19.84
N TRP A 84 28.11 20.93 18.59
CA TRP A 84 29.10 21.40 17.61
C TRP A 84 29.65 22.77 17.98
N LEU A 85 28.78 23.69 18.42
CA LEU A 85 29.20 25.02 18.92
C LEU A 85 30.12 24.87 20.15
N ALA A 86 29.79 23.99 21.09
CA ALA A 86 30.64 23.70 22.24
C ALA A 86 31.95 23.00 21.85
N ALA A 87 31.90 22.01 20.94
CA ALA A 87 33.07 21.29 20.44
C ALA A 87 34.06 22.22 19.73
N TRP A 88 33.56 23.14 18.91
CA TRP A 88 34.38 24.19 18.26
C TRP A 88 35.01 25.11 19.31
N PHE A 89 34.21 25.64 20.24
CA PHE A 89 34.67 26.62 21.23
C PHE A 89 35.70 26.07 22.23
N PHE A 90 35.53 24.82 22.69
CA PHE A 90 36.40 24.21 23.72
C PHE A 90 37.44 23.22 23.20
N GLY A 91 37.25 22.62 22.01
CA GLY A 91 38.08 21.53 21.50
C GLY A 91 38.70 21.73 20.11
N GLY A 92 38.32 22.77 19.38
CA GLY A 92 38.85 23.04 18.04
C GLY A 92 38.42 22.01 16.97
N ALA A 93 39.09 22.04 15.82
CA ALA A 93 38.64 21.36 14.60
C ALA A 93 38.47 19.83 14.75
N VAL A 94 39.43 19.12 15.35
CA VAL A 94 39.38 17.65 15.48
C VAL A 94 38.23 17.20 16.39
N VAL A 95 37.92 17.96 17.45
CA VAL A 95 36.80 17.65 18.35
C VAL A 95 35.47 18.01 17.68
N LEU A 96 35.42 19.06 16.85
CA LEU A 96 34.27 19.38 16.02
C LEU A 96 33.98 18.29 14.97
N GLU A 97 34.99 17.80 14.25
CA GLU A 97 34.87 16.70 13.28
C GLU A 97 34.35 15.42 13.95
N LEU A 98 34.86 15.08 15.14
CA LEU A 98 34.40 13.94 15.93
C LEU A 98 32.95 14.12 16.40
N ALA A 99 32.59 15.32 16.88
CA ALA A 99 31.21 15.62 17.29
C ALA A 99 30.22 15.55 16.12
N MET A 100 30.58 16.08 14.95
CA MET A 100 29.79 15.96 13.72
C MET A 100 29.63 14.49 13.29
N THR A 101 30.71 13.70 13.37
CA THR A 101 30.69 12.26 13.05
C THR A 101 29.76 11.49 13.99
N ILE A 102 29.83 11.75 15.30
CA ILE A 102 28.95 11.14 16.30
C ILE A 102 27.48 11.54 16.06
N SER A 103 27.20 12.82 15.79
CA SER A 103 25.87 13.30 15.44
C SER A 103 25.28 12.61 14.21
N LEU A 104 26.09 12.42 13.15
CA LEU A 104 25.66 11.72 11.93
C LEU A 104 25.37 10.23 12.19
N ILE A 105 26.20 9.55 13.00
CA ILE A 105 25.96 8.16 13.39
C ILE A 105 24.69 8.04 14.24
N ALA A 106 24.48 8.94 15.21
CA ALA A 106 23.26 8.98 16.01
C ALA A 106 22.00 9.22 15.15
N ALA A 107 22.09 10.15 14.19
CA ALA A 107 20.98 10.45 13.28
C ALA A 107 20.64 9.26 12.38
N LEU A 108 21.65 8.56 11.85
CA LEU A 108 21.48 7.33 11.08
C LEU A 108 20.85 6.20 11.92
N ILE A 109 21.25 6.04 13.18
CA ILE A 109 20.66 5.06 14.09
C ILE A 109 19.19 5.38 14.38
N LEU A 110 18.86 6.63 14.74
CA LEU A 110 17.46 7.05 14.94
C LEU A 110 16.63 6.86 13.66
N PHE A 111 17.20 7.22 12.49
CA PHE A 111 16.55 7.06 11.20
C PHE A 111 16.23 5.58 10.88
N MET A 112 17.12 4.65 11.23
CA MET A 112 16.87 3.21 11.11
C MET A 112 15.81 2.72 12.11
N LEU A 113 15.86 3.17 13.37
CA LEU A 113 14.90 2.78 14.42
C LEU A 113 13.49 3.40 14.26
N ALA A 114 13.35 4.41 13.39
CA ALA A 114 12.08 5.04 13.07
C ALA A 114 11.11 4.10 12.31
N SER A 115 11.59 3.14 11.51
CA SER A 115 10.72 2.18 10.82
C SER A 115 11.38 0.81 10.62
N PRO A 116 10.69 -0.32 10.84
CA PRO A 116 11.29 -1.65 10.75
C PRO A 116 11.90 -2.00 9.37
N ILE A 117 11.37 -1.46 8.28
CA ILE A 117 11.95 -1.65 6.92
C ILE A 117 13.34 -1.02 6.81
N ARG A 118 13.54 0.16 7.42
CA ARG A 118 14.82 0.85 7.47
C ARG A 118 15.84 0.04 8.27
N LEU A 119 15.46 -0.43 9.46
CA LEU A 119 16.29 -1.30 10.30
C LEU A 119 16.62 -2.65 9.65
N ARG A 120 15.74 -3.18 8.78
CA ARG A 120 15.91 -4.45 8.07
C ARG A 120 16.85 -4.33 6.87
N ILE A 121 16.75 -3.24 6.10
CA ILE A 121 17.45 -3.08 4.81
C ILE A 121 18.71 -2.21 4.92
N ILE A 122 18.72 -1.11 5.68
CA ILE A 122 19.87 -0.19 5.69
C ILE A 122 21.15 -0.87 6.22
N PRO A 123 21.13 -1.66 7.32
CA PRO A 123 22.28 -2.48 7.71
C PRO A 123 22.64 -3.54 6.67
N SER A 124 21.67 -4.08 5.94
CA SER A 124 21.89 -5.02 4.83
C SER A 124 22.64 -4.37 3.67
N ILE A 125 22.35 -3.10 3.35
CA ILE A 125 23.07 -2.28 2.36
C ILE A 125 24.49 -1.97 2.84
N PHE A 126 24.71 -1.63 4.11
CA PHE A 126 26.06 -1.40 4.63
C PHE A 126 26.91 -2.68 4.60
N ALA A 127 26.34 -3.83 4.96
CA ALA A 127 27.02 -5.13 4.84
C ALA A 127 27.35 -5.46 3.38
N MET A 128 26.42 -5.22 2.45
CA MET A 128 26.64 -5.37 1.01
C MET A 128 27.79 -4.48 0.51
N LEU A 129 27.81 -3.20 0.86
CA LEU A 129 28.88 -2.26 0.49
C LEU A 129 30.23 -2.68 1.08
N PHE A 130 30.25 -3.19 2.31
CA PHE A 130 31.46 -3.73 2.94
C PHE A 130 32.01 -4.96 2.19
N PHE A 131 31.16 -5.94 1.84
CA PHE A 131 31.60 -7.12 1.07
C PHE A 131 31.99 -6.78 -0.37
N LEU A 132 31.34 -5.81 -1.03
CA LEU A 132 31.78 -5.28 -2.32
C LEU A 132 33.14 -4.56 -2.21
N GLY A 133 33.36 -3.78 -1.15
CA GLY A 133 34.64 -3.16 -0.85
C GLY A 133 35.76 -4.18 -0.60
N LEU A 134 35.48 -5.23 0.19
CA LEU A 134 36.36 -6.39 0.34
C LEU A 134 36.57 -7.19 -0.94
N GLY A 135 35.71 -7.04 -1.95
CA GLY A 135 35.92 -7.63 -3.27
C GLY A 135 36.94 -6.89 -4.13
N ILE A 136 37.01 -5.56 -3.97
CA ILE A 136 37.91 -4.67 -4.73
C ILE A 136 39.27 -4.52 -4.03
N ALA A 137 39.27 -4.38 -2.70
CA ALA A 137 40.46 -4.04 -1.93
C ALA A 137 41.65 -5.02 -2.11
N PRO A 138 41.48 -6.36 -2.12
CA PRO A 138 42.62 -7.28 -2.15
C PRO A 138 43.27 -7.44 -3.53
N ILE A 139 42.81 -6.71 -4.56
CA ILE A 139 43.66 -6.45 -5.74
C ILE A 139 44.97 -5.78 -5.29
N TRP A 140 44.94 -4.91 -4.27
CA TRP A 140 46.15 -4.34 -3.67
C TRP A 140 47.00 -5.34 -2.88
N LEU A 141 46.46 -6.48 -2.46
CA LEU A 141 47.20 -7.50 -1.74
C LEU A 141 48.22 -8.16 -2.68
N PHE A 142 47.78 -8.60 -3.86
CA PHE A 142 48.61 -9.22 -4.90
C PHE A 142 49.36 -8.21 -5.79
N LEU A 143 49.31 -6.91 -5.46
CA LEU A 143 50.17 -5.86 -6.01
C LEU A 143 51.41 -5.58 -5.13
N ARG A 144 51.57 -6.29 -4.00
CA ARG A 144 52.76 -6.22 -3.14
C ARG A 144 53.16 -7.65 -2.72
N PRO A 145 54.33 -8.16 -3.12
CA PRO A 145 54.73 -9.54 -2.83
C PRO A 145 54.81 -9.78 -1.32
N ILE A 146 54.31 -10.93 -0.88
CA ILE A 146 54.21 -11.24 0.56
C ILE A 146 55.60 -11.66 1.08
N PRO A 147 56.16 -10.98 2.11
CA PRO A 147 57.49 -11.30 2.61
C PRO A 147 57.57 -12.75 3.11
N ASN A 148 58.65 -13.43 2.73
CA ASN A 148 58.95 -14.84 3.00
C ASN A 148 58.06 -15.88 2.27
N ILE A 149 57.25 -15.46 1.29
CA ILE A 149 56.50 -16.39 0.41
C ILE A 149 57.13 -16.40 -0.99
N SER A 150 57.17 -17.57 -1.63
CA SER A 150 57.61 -17.68 -3.03
C SER A 150 56.51 -17.16 -3.96
N ILE A 151 56.90 -16.32 -4.92
CA ILE A 151 56.05 -15.80 -6.00
C ILE A 151 55.24 -16.92 -6.68
N ALA A 152 55.84 -18.11 -6.86
CA ALA A 152 55.15 -19.25 -7.44
C ALA A 152 53.97 -19.75 -6.56
N ILE A 153 54.13 -19.75 -5.23
CA ILE A 153 53.06 -20.14 -4.30
C ILE A 153 51.99 -19.03 -4.24
N GLU A 154 52.42 -17.77 -4.25
CA GLU A 154 51.52 -16.60 -4.23
C GLU A 154 50.58 -16.61 -5.45
N TYR A 155 51.11 -16.76 -6.67
CA TYR A 155 50.31 -16.69 -7.90
C TYR A 155 49.68 -18.01 -8.36
N PHE A 156 50.25 -19.19 -8.06
CA PHE A 156 49.65 -20.48 -8.46
C PHE A 156 48.80 -21.16 -7.37
N VAL A 157 48.91 -20.77 -6.09
CA VAL A 157 48.14 -21.37 -4.99
C VAL A 157 47.24 -20.35 -4.30
N PHE A 158 47.79 -19.25 -3.79
CA PHE A 158 46.98 -18.30 -3.02
C PHE A 158 46.05 -17.46 -3.89
N LEU A 159 46.50 -16.98 -5.05
CA LEU A 159 45.65 -16.21 -5.96
C LEU A 159 44.42 -17.00 -6.46
N PRO A 160 44.52 -18.26 -6.95
CA PRO A 160 43.34 -19.03 -7.35
C PRO A 160 42.36 -19.31 -6.19
N ILE A 161 42.86 -19.65 -5.00
CA ILE A 161 42.02 -19.87 -3.81
C ILE A 161 41.32 -18.56 -3.42
N TYR A 162 42.04 -17.43 -3.43
CA TYR A 162 41.47 -16.11 -3.19
C TYR A 162 40.40 -15.76 -4.23
N LEU A 163 40.64 -15.97 -5.52
CA LEU A 163 39.67 -15.68 -6.59
C LEU A 163 38.40 -16.52 -6.48
N LEU A 164 38.50 -17.79 -6.06
CA LEU A 164 37.35 -18.65 -5.78
C LEU A 164 36.54 -18.17 -4.56
N LEU A 165 37.22 -17.78 -3.48
CA LEU A 165 36.58 -17.23 -2.28
C LEU A 165 35.93 -15.86 -2.56
N LEU A 166 36.59 -15.02 -3.34
CA LEU A 166 36.07 -13.74 -3.85
C LEU A 166 34.81 -13.96 -4.69
N LEU A 167 34.84 -14.87 -5.67
CA LEU A 167 33.71 -15.20 -6.52
C LEU A 167 32.54 -15.74 -5.68
N TYR A 168 32.80 -16.60 -4.70
CA TYR A 168 31.79 -17.10 -3.78
C TYR A 168 31.15 -15.97 -2.95
N LEU A 169 31.94 -15.08 -2.35
CA LEU A 169 31.43 -13.93 -1.60
C LEU A 169 30.63 -12.96 -2.47
N LEU A 170 31.07 -12.70 -3.71
CA LEU A 170 30.35 -11.87 -4.67
C LEU A 170 29.02 -12.50 -5.08
N VAL A 171 28.98 -13.80 -5.39
CA VAL A 171 27.73 -14.52 -5.74
C VAL A 171 26.77 -14.58 -4.55
N MET A 172 27.26 -14.84 -3.33
CA MET A 172 26.45 -14.81 -2.12
C MET A 172 25.91 -13.41 -1.81
N THR A 173 26.72 -12.36 -2.01
CA THR A 173 26.28 -10.97 -1.86
C THR A 173 25.22 -10.61 -2.90
N LEU A 174 25.45 -10.95 -4.18
CA LEU A 174 24.49 -10.71 -5.26
C LEU A 174 23.16 -11.43 -5.02
N LYS A 175 23.21 -12.70 -4.59
CA LYS A 175 22.02 -13.46 -4.19
C LYS A 175 21.25 -12.76 -3.07
N PHE A 176 21.95 -12.30 -2.02
CA PHE A 176 21.35 -11.56 -0.91
C PHE A 176 20.74 -10.21 -1.33
N ILE A 177 21.36 -9.48 -2.28
CA ILE A 177 20.78 -8.27 -2.88
C ILE A 177 19.44 -8.59 -3.54
N VAL A 178 19.42 -9.59 -4.44
CA VAL A 178 18.24 -9.91 -5.26
C VAL A 178 17.13 -10.56 -4.42
N GLU A 179 17.45 -11.40 -3.44
CA GLU A 179 16.45 -12.07 -2.59
C GLU A 179 15.91 -11.19 -1.45
N ARG A 180 16.61 -10.10 -1.05
CA ARG A 180 16.25 -9.32 0.15
C ARG A 180 16.22 -7.80 -0.03
N ILE A 181 17.12 -7.21 -0.81
CA ILE A 181 17.24 -5.74 -0.92
C ILE A 181 16.38 -5.20 -2.06
N PHE A 182 16.43 -5.82 -3.25
CA PHE A 182 15.65 -5.36 -4.41
C PHE A 182 14.12 -5.45 -4.22
N PRO A 183 13.54 -6.55 -3.70
CA PRO A 183 12.07 -6.66 -3.58
C PRO A 183 11.46 -5.64 -2.61
N GLU A 184 12.19 -5.31 -1.53
CA GLU A 184 11.73 -4.35 -0.52
C GLU A 184 12.21 -2.91 -0.79
N GLY A 185 13.11 -2.71 -1.77
CA GLY A 185 13.74 -1.41 -2.08
C GLY A 185 12.74 -0.28 -2.41
N PRO A 186 11.71 -0.51 -3.25
CA PRO A 186 10.64 0.46 -3.47
C PRO A 186 9.88 0.78 -2.17
N GLY A 187 9.58 -0.24 -1.36
CA GLY A 187 8.93 -0.08 -0.05
C GLY A 187 9.75 0.78 0.91
N LEU A 188 11.08 0.62 0.92
CA LEU A 188 11.99 1.45 1.70
C LEU A 188 11.95 2.92 1.25
N ILE A 189 12.00 3.18 -0.06
CA ILE A 189 11.97 4.54 -0.61
C ILE A 189 10.66 5.25 -0.24
N MET A 190 9.52 4.55 -0.36
CA MET A 190 8.22 5.11 0.01
C MET A 190 8.10 5.33 1.53
N ASP A 191 8.58 4.39 2.36
CA ASP A 191 8.64 4.56 3.82
C ASP A 191 9.56 5.70 4.25
N MET A 192 10.65 5.97 3.52
CA MET A 192 11.56 7.11 3.77
C MET A 192 10.93 8.47 3.42
N LEU A 193 10.01 8.51 2.45
CA LEU A 193 9.34 9.74 1.98
C LEU A 193 7.97 9.98 2.64
N SER A 194 7.36 8.93 3.20
CA SER A 194 6.02 8.98 3.78
C SER A 194 5.99 9.39 5.25
N GLN A 195 4.86 9.93 5.69
CA GLN A 195 4.51 10.08 7.11
C GLN A 195 3.77 8.85 7.66
N ALA A 196 3.24 7.98 6.79
CA ALA A 196 2.65 6.70 7.16
C ALA A 196 3.68 5.57 6.90
N THR A 197 4.53 5.29 7.89
CA THR A 197 5.61 4.28 7.79
C THR A 197 5.13 2.86 8.12
N GLU A 198 5.95 1.81 7.88
CA GLU A 198 5.69 0.44 8.37
C GLU A 198 5.44 0.43 9.91
N LYS A 199 6.02 1.38 10.66
CA LYS A 199 5.76 1.54 12.10
C LYS A 199 4.37 2.09 12.37
N ILE A 200 3.98 3.18 11.70
CA ILE A 200 2.64 3.77 11.83
C ILE A 200 1.56 2.74 11.45
N ALA A 201 1.73 1.98 10.36
CA ALA A 201 0.79 0.93 9.97
C ALA A 201 0.58 -0.16 11.06
N LYS A 202 1.65 -0.54 11.78
CA LYS A 202 1.56 -1.52 12.89
C LYS A 202 0.90 -0.93 14.13
N GLU A 203 1.17 0.33 14.44
CA GLU A 203 0.57 1.01 15.59
C GLU A 203 -0.92 1.31 15.34
N ALA A 204 -1.29 1.69 14.10
CA ALA A 204 -2.67 1.83 13.66
C ALA A 204 -3.45 0.51 13.79
N TYR A 205 -2.84 -0.64 13.47
CA TYR A 205 -3.46 -1.94 13.70
C TYR A 205 -3.74 -2.20 15.20
N LEU A 206 -2.79 -1.88 16.09
CA LEU A 206 -2.98 -2.06 17.53
C LEU A 206 -4.06 -1.14 18.10
N GLN A 207 -4.14 0.12 17.66
CA GLN A 207 -5.23 1.03 18.04
C GLN A 207 -6.58 0.56 17.47
N TYR A 208 -6.59 0.07 16.23
CA TYR A 208 -7.80 -0.47 15.60
C TYR A 208 -8.33 -1.73 16.31
N GLN A 209 -7.45 -2.61 16.79
CA GLN A 209 -7.84 -3.74 17.64
C GLN A 209 -8.55 -3.24 18.92
N GLN A 210 -7.99 -2.24 19.62
CA GLN A 210 -8.60 -1.66 20.83
C GLN A 210 -9.96 -0.98 20.57
N ILE A 211 -10.24 -0.60 19.32
CA ILE A 211 -11.57 -0.13 18.89
C ILE A 211 -12.50 -1.33 18.69
N LEU A 212 -12.08 -2.38 17.99
CA LEU A 212 -12.88 -3.61 17.82
C LEU A 212 -13.22 -4.32 19.13
N GLU A 213 -12.35 -4.23 20.15
CA GLU A 213 -12.61 -4.71 21.53
C GLU A 213 -13.76 -3.97 22.25
N LYS A 214 -14.24 -2.84 21.69
CA LYS A 214 -15.40 -2.07 22.19
C LYS A 214 -16.54 -1.97 21.18
N HIS A 215 -16.21 -2.07 19.89
CA HIS A 215 -17.10 -1.87 18.75
C HIS A 215 -16.99 -3.08 17.82
N GLU A 216 -17.47 -4.22 18.32
CA GLU A 216 -17.33 -5.56 17.71
C GLU A 216 -18.06 -5.74 16.35
N GLN A 217 -18.82 -4.74 15.90
CA GLN A 217 -19.60 -4.77 14.66
C GLN A 217 -18.91 -3.99 13.53
N PRO A 218 -18.70 -4.59 12.35
CA PRO A 218 -18.33 -3.84 11.16
C PRO A 218 -19.49 -2.92 10.75
N VAL A 219 -19.18 -1.77 10.16
CA VAL A 219 -20.14 -0.67 9.92
C VAL A 219 -20.13 -0.24 8.46
N TYR A 220 -21.30 0.02 7.91
CA TYR A 220 -21.45 0.71 6.62
C TYR A 220 -22.45 1.85 6.72
N TYR A 221 -22.22 2.88 5.91
CA TYR A 221 -23.01 4.10 5.87
C TYR A 221 -23.85 4.15 4.59
N GLY A 222 -25.17 4.05 4.72
CA GLY A 222 -26.12 4.08 3.60
C GLY A 222 -26.67 5.47 3.32
N ARG A 223 -26.67 5.87 2.04
CA ARG A 223 -27.29 7.12 1.55
C ARG A 223 -28.22 6.80 0.39
N VAL A 224 -29.40 7.41 0.38
CA VAL A 224 -30.38 7.25 -0.70
C VAL A 224 -30.63 8.62 -1.32
N LEU A 225 -30.50 8.69 -2.65
CA LEU A 225 -30.88 9.85 -3.47
C LEU A 225 -32.00 9.45 -4.44
N ARG A 226 -32.74 10.46 -4.89
CA ARG A 226 -33.66 10.36 -6.04
C ARG A 226 -33.40 11.53 -6.96
N GLU A 227 -33.26 11.22 -8.24
CA GLU A 227 -32.96 12.15 -9.33
C GLU A 227 -33.88 11.79 -10.51
N VAL A 228 -34.09 12.72 -11.44
CA VAL A 228 -34.86 12.50 -12.69
C VAL A 228 -33.98 12.99 -13.85
N ASP A 229 -33.93 12.24 -14.94
CA ASP A 229 -33.13 12.60 -16.12
C ASP A 229 -33.92 13.42 -17.15
N GLU A 230 -33.25 13.82 -18.24
CA GLU A 230 -33.84 14.61 -19.33
C GLU A 230 -34.89 13.82 -20.15
N GLU A 231 -34.99 12.51 -19.93
CA GLU A 231 -35.97 11.58 -20.51
C GLU A 231 -37.18 11.33 -19.55
N GLU A 232 -37.28 12.06 -18.44
CA GLU A 232 -38.27 11.91 -17.35
C GLU A 232 -38.21 10.56 -16.58
N ASN A 233 -37.12 9.80 -16.65
CA ASN A 233 -37.00 8.55 -15.89
C ASN A 233 -36.72 8.80 -14.41
N GLU A 234 -37.36 8.03 -13.53
CA GLU A 234 -37.12 8.08 -12.09
C GLU A 234 -35.89 7.26 -11.69
N TRP A 235 -34.83 7.94 -11.24
CA TRP A 235 -33.63 7.29 -10.70
C TRP A 235 -33.67 7.23 -9.18
N THR A 236 -33.40 6.05 -8.63
CA THR A 236 -33.13 5.86 -7.19
C THR A 236 -31.72 5.32 -7.01
N ILE A 237 -30.88 6.05 -6.28
CA ILE A 237 -29.44 5.78 -6.16
C ILE A 237 -29.15 5.38 -4.71
N LEU A 238 -28.64 4.16 -4.53
CA LEU A 238 -28.35 3.55 -3.23
C LEU A 238 -26.83 3.51 -3.02
N GLN A 239 -26.28 4.51 -2.32
CA GLN A 239 -24.85 4.58 -2.03
C GLN A 239 -24.53 3.92 -0.68
N TYR A 240 -23.44 3.16 -0.64
CA TYR A 240 -22.92 2.45 0.54
C TYR A 240 -21.46 2.85 0.71
N HIS A 241 -21.17 3.62 1.76
CA HIS A 241 -19.83 4.08 2.07
C HIS A 241 -19.20 3.24 3.19
N PHE A 242 -17.90 2.99 3.06
CA PHE A 242 -17.09 2.20 3.98
C PHE A 242 -15.92 3.06 4.47
N PHE A 243 -15.74 3.12 5.80
CA PHE A 243 -14.64 3.84 6.43
C PHE A 243 -13.69 2.87 7.12
N TYR A 244 -12.39 2.96 6.83
CA TYR A 244 -11.34 2.16 7.46
C TYR A 244 -10.38 3.06 8.23
N ALA A 245 -9.83 2.57 9.36
CA ALA A 245 -8.88 3.34 10.15
C ALA A 245 -7.53 3.58 9.43
N PHE A 246 -7.14 2.69 8.51
CA PHE A 246 -5.85 2.74 7.82
C PHE A 246 -5.90 1.94 6.51
N ASN A 247 -5.23 2.42 5.48
CA ASN A 247 -4.93 1.76 4.22
C ASN A 247 -3.49 1.23 4.29
N ASP A 248 -3.31 -0.09 4.28
CA ASP A 248 -2.01 -0.74 4.43
C ASP A 248 -1.47 -1.38 3.14
N TRP A 249 -1.94 -0.94 1.97
CA TRP A 249 -1.69 -1.55 0.65
C TRP A 249 -0.22 -1.92 0.38
N ARG A 250 0.73 -1.04 0.71
CA ARG A 250 2.19 -1.28 0.58
C ARG A 250 2.75 -2.44 1.43
N LEU A 251 2.08 -2.83 2.51
CA LEU A 251 2.40 -4.04 3.28
C LEU A 251 1.53 -5.23 2.86
N ALA A 252 0.23 -5.01 2.74
CA ALA A 252 -0.74 -6.08 2.52
C ALA A 252 -0.61 -6.71 1.12
N ALA A 253 -0.31 -5.90 0.09
CA ALA A 253 -0.26 -6.32 -1.30
C ALA A 253 1.03 -5.94 -2.06
N ASN A 254 2.02 -5.33 -1.38
CA ASN A 254 3.13 -4.61 -2.03
C ASN A 254 2.65 -3.50 -2.99
N GLY A 255 1.55 -2.84 -2.61
CA GLY A 255 0.97 -1.71 -3.33
C GLY A 255 1.75 -0.39 -3.14
N MET A 256 1.21 0.69 -3.69
CA MET A 256 1.96 1.94 -3.84
C MET A 256 1.96 2.86 -2.62
N ASN A 257 1.03 2.70 -1.67
CA ASN A 257 0.87 3.65 -0.57
C ASN A 257 0.58 3.01 0.79
N HIS A 258 0.72 3.84 1.84
CA HIS A 258 0.00 3.73 3.11
C HIS A 258 -0.69 5.06 3.40
N HIS A 259 -1.83 5.03 4.11
CA HIS A 259 -2.35 6.22 4.79
C HIS A 259 -3.24 5.85 5.97
N GLU A 260 -3.25 6.69 7.00
CA GLU A 260 -4.34 6.70 7.97
C GLU A 260 -5.63 7.14 7.28
N GLY A 261 -6.77 6.58 7.73
CA GLY A 261 -8.10 6.83 7.17
C GLY A 261 -8.31 6.30 5.74
N ASP A 262 -9.48 5.71 5.46
CA ASP A 262 -9.84 5.33 4.08
C ASP A 262 -11.34 5.48 3.81
N TRP A 263 -11.72 5.90 2.60
CA TRP A 263 -13.10 6.27 2.24
C TRP A 263 -13.53 5.72 0.87
N GLU A 264 -14.02 4.48 0.90
CA GLU A 264 -14.47 3.72 -0.26
C GLU A 264 -16.01 3.70 -0.36
N MET A 265 -16.56 3.48 -1.56
CA MET A 265 -18.00 3.59 -1.83
C MET A 265 -18.47 2.71 -3.00
N VAL A 266 -19.61 2.05 -2.81
CA VAL A 266 -20.35 1.32 -3.85
C VAL A 266 -21.70 1.99 -4.03
N ALA A 267 -22.21 2.10 -5.26
CA ALA A 267 -23.57 2.58 -5.52
C ALA A 267 -24.35 1.63 -6.43
N VAL A 268 -25.61 1.35 -6.08
CA VAL A 268 -26.55 0.66 -6.99
C VAL A 268 -27.52 1.69 -7.53
N TYR A 269 -27.61 1.76 -8.85
CA TYR A 269 -28.52 2.65 -9.58
C TYR A 269 -29.75 1.87 -10.02
N LEU A 270 -30.94 2.41 -9.72
CA LEU A 270 -32.21 1.90 -10.21
C LEU A 270 -32.81 2.92 -11.19
N LYS A 271 -33.11 2.53 -12.45
CA LYS A 271 -33.85 3.34 -13.44
C LYS A 271 -35.30 2.85 -13.48
N ASN A 272 -36.28 3.73 -13.28
CA ASN A 272 -37.72 3.40 -13.18
C ASN A 272 -38.01 2.25 -12.21
N HIS A 273 -37.37 2.33 -11.03
CA HIS A 273 -37.36 1.32 -9.96
C HIS A 273 -36.73 -0.04 -10.28
N GLN A 274 -36.29 -0.30 -11.52
CA GLN A 274 -35.55 -1.52 -11.88
C GLN A 274 -34.04 -1.31 -11.70
N PRO A 275 -33.28 -2.30 -11.19
CA PRO A 275 -31.82 -2.22 -11.17
C PRO A 275 -31.24 -2.03 -12.56
N TYR A 276 -30.24 -1.14 -12.68
CA TYR A 276 -29.65 -0.72 -13.95
C TYR A 276 -28.14 -0.95 -13.98
N ALA A 277 -27.41 -0.41 -12.99
CA ALA A 277 -25.96 -0.54 -12.91
C ALA A 277 -25.47 -0.64 -11.46
N LEU A 278 -24.35 -1.34 -11.28
CA LEU A 278 -23.51 -1.29 -10.10
C LEU A 278 -22.32 -0.38 -10.38
N LEU A 279 -22.01 0.52 -9.44
CA LEU A 279 -20.82 1.36 -9.45
C LEU A 279 -19.90 0.98 -8.30
N LEU A 280 -18.61 0.95 -8.58
CA LEU A 280 -17.54 0.50 -7.70
C LEU A 280 -16.47 1.61 -7.61
N SER A 281 -16.13 2.07 -6.40
CA SER A 281 -15.00 2.99 -6.25
C SER A 281 -13.66 2.27 -6.45
N GLN A 282 -12.84 2.81 -7.34
CA GLN A 282 -11.48 2.33 -7.62
C GLN A 282 -10.54 3.52 -7.56
N HIS A 283 -10.14 3.87 -6.34
CA HIS A 283 -9.35 5.05 -5.99
C HIS A 283 -9.89 6.33 -6.66
N GLY A 284 -9.16 6.90 -7.63
CA GLY A 284 -9.51 8.14 -8.33
C GLY A 284 -10.32 7.97 -9.62
N ALA A 285 -10.50 6.75 -10.13
CA ALA A 285 -11.25 6.48 -11.36
C ALA A 285 -12.69 6.07 -11.04
N GLY A 286 -12.86 4.96 -10.32
CA GLY A 286 -14.13 4.24 -10.27
C GLY A 286 -14.33 3.35 -11.50
N ASN A 287 -15.27 2.41 -11.39
CA ASN A 287 -15.73 1.56 -12.47
C ASN A 287 -17.24 1.33 -12.35
N ILE A 288 -17.89 0.94 -13.44
CA ILE A 288 -19.28 0.49 -13.47
C ILE A 288 -19.38 -0.96 -13.96
N GLU A 289 -20.52 -1.59 -13.75
CA GLU A 289 -20.91 -2.83 -14.42
C GLU A 289 -22.43 -2.90 -14.56
N ALA A 290 -22.91 -3.30 -15.74
CA ALA A 290 -24.33 -3.51 -16.04
C ALA A 290 -24.95 -4.57 -15.11
N TRP A 291 -26.17 -4.33 -14.62
CA TRP A 291 -26.78 -5.16 -13.58
C TRP A 291 -26.97 -6.64 -13.97
N GLU A 292 -27.08 -6.92 -15.26
CA GLU A 292 -27.18 -8.26 -15.83
C GLU A 292 -25.93 -9.10 -15.56
N THR A 293 -24.73 -8.52 -15.67
CA THR A 293 -23.45 -9.24 -15.51
C THR A 293 -22.90 -9.20 -14.08
N VAL A 294 -23.41 -8.29 -13.25
CA VAL A 294 -23.11 -8.22 -11.81
C VAL A 294 -23.43 -9.55 -11.12
N ILE A 295 -22.41 -10.16 -10.52
CA ILE A 295 -22.55 -11.34 -9.66
C ILE A 295 -23.34 -10.94 -8.41
N LYS A 296 -24.46 -11.62 -8.14
CA LYS A 296 -25.20 -11.49 -6.87
C LYS A 296 -25.03 -12.73 -6.02
N ALA A 297 -25.22 -12.58 -4.71
CA ALA A 297 -25.14 -13.69 -3.76
C ALA A 297 -26.32 -14.64 -3.93
N VAL A 298 -26.13 -15.91 -3.53
CA VAL A 298 -27.19 -16.92 -3.50
C VAL A 298 -27.80 -17.08 -2.10
N ASP A 299 -29.07 -17.48 -2.05
CA ASP A 299 -29.74 -17.89 -0.82
C ASP A 299 -29.35 -19.33 -0.39
N LYS A 300 -29.98 -19.86 0.67
CA LYS A 300 -29.68 -21.22 1.19
C LYS A 300 -30.18 -22.31 0.24
N GLU A 301 -31.13 -21.94 -0.61
CA GLU A 301 -31.80 -22.76 -1.61
C GLU A 301 -31.07 -22.70 -2.97
N GLY A 302 -29.95 -21.94 -3.05
CA GLY A 302 -29.08 -21.84 -4.21
C GLY A 302 -29.54 -20.85 -5.30
N LYS A 303 -30.51 -19.99 -5.01
CA LYS A 303 -31.09 -19.04 -5.98
C LYS A 303 -30.40 -17.68 -5.90
N GLU A 304 -30.25 -17.02 -7.05
CA GLU A 304 -29.74 -15.65 -7.13
C GLU A 304 -30.62 -14.66 -6.35
N THR A 305 -29.99 -13.81 -5.52
CA THR A 305 -30.66 -12.78 -4.73
C THR A 305 -30.51 -11.38 -5.35
N THR A 306 -31.18 -10.38 -4.79
CA THR A 306 -31.02 -8.97 -5.19
C THR A 306 -29.77 -8.28 -4.60
N HIS A 307 -28.82 -9.05 -4.07
CA HIS A 307 -27.67 -8.52 -3.32
C HIS A 307 -26.36 -8.73 -4.09
N PRO A 308 -25.76 -7.68 -4.68
CA PRO A 308 -24.55 -7.81 -5.47
C PRO A 308 -23.36 -8.16 -4.57
N VAL A 309 -22.43 -8.95 -5.11
CA VAL A 309 -21.17 -9.35 -4.44
C VAL A 309 -20.10 -8.32 -4.78
N ILE A 310 -19.48 -7.75 -3.76
CA ILE A 310 -18.40 -6.78 -3.89
C ILE A 310 -17.13 -7.37 -3.29
N TYR A 311 -16.03 -7.33 -4.02
CA TYR A 311 -14.70 -7.73 -3.57
C TYR A 311 -13.88 -6.48 -3.25
N ALA A 312 -13.35 -6.39 -2.02
CA ALA A 312 -12.42 -5.33 -1.64
C ALA A 312 -10.97 -5.76 -1.93
N ALA A 313 -10.15 -4.86 -2.47
CA ALA A 313 -8.73 -5.10 -2.67
C ALA A 313 -7.95 -5.15 -1.34
N LEU A 314 -6.99 -6.06 -1.25
CA LEU A 314 -6.23 -6.34 -0.03
C LEU A 314 -5.40 -5.12 0.43
N GLY A 315 -5.81 -4.52 1.55
CA GLY A 315 -5.21 -3.33 2.16
C GLY A 315 -5.39 -2.02 1.40
N SER A 316 -5.83 -2.04 0.13
CA SER A 316 -6.17 -0.84 -0.65
C SER A 316 -7.66 -0.50 -0.63
N HIS A 317 -8.51 -1.44 -0.21
CA HIS A 317 -9.96 -1.34 0.00
C HIS A 317 -10.84 -0.97 -1.21
N ALA A 318 -10.24 -0.58 -2.34
CA ALA A 318 -10.92 -0.36 -3.61
C ALA A 318 -11.83 -1.53 -3.98
N ASN A 319 -12.97 -1.23 -4.61
CA ASN A 319 -14.06 -2.16 -4.83
C ASN A 319 -14.08 -2.72 -6.26
N TYR A 320 -14.38 -4.01 -6.37
CA TYR A 320 -14.43 -4.76 -7.62
C TYR A 320 -15.64 -5.69 -7.62
N SER A 321 -16.25 -5.93 -8.79
CA SER A 321 -17.30 -6.94 -8.98
C SER A 321 -16.73 -8.36 -9.10
N LYS A 322 -15.44 -8.47 -9.42
CA LYS A 322 -14.70 -9.71 -9.66
C LYS A 322 -13.35 -9.67 -8.91
N PRO A 323 -12.86 -10.78 -8.34
CA PRO A 323 -11.53 -10.86 -7.74
C PRO A 323 -10.45 -10.93 -8.83
N GLU A 324 -9.83 -9.79 -9.13
CA GLU A 324 -8.85 -9.64 -10.20
C GLU A 324 -7.46 -9.21 -9.70
N VAL A 325 -6.41 -9.53 -10.46
CA VAL A 325 -5.03 -9.17 -10.12
C VAL A 325 -4.74 -7.71 -10.52
N ILE A 326 -5.20 -6.79 -9.70
CA ILE A 326 -5.06 -5.35 -9.94
C ILE A 326 -3.59 -4.91 -9.90
N ARG A 327 -3.14 -4.29 -10.99
CA ARG A 327 -1.93 -3.48 -11.04
C ARG A 327 -2.36 -2.02 -11.20
N SER A 328 -1.86 -1.11 -10.38
CA SER A 328 -2.35 0.27 -10.32
C SER A 328 -2.39 0.93 -11.73
N PRO A 329 -3.53 1.52 -12.15
CA PRO A 329 -3.58 2.30 -13.40
C PRO A 329 -2.57 3.46 -13.44
N SER A 330 -2.23 4.05 -12.28
CA SER A 330 -1.18 5.08 -12.17
C SER A 330 0.24 4.58 -12.49
N MET A 331 0.43 3.28 -12.67
CA MET A 331 1.69 2.69 -13.14
C MET A 331 1.84 2.74 -14.68
N TYR A 332 0.78 3.12 -15.40
CA TYR A 332 0.72 3.09 -16.87
C TYR A 332 0.80 4.48 -17.54
N THR A 333 0.77 5.58 -16.79
CA THR A 333 1.12 6.91 -17.31
C THR A 333 2.64 6.96 -17.59
N PRO A 334 3.10 6.97 -18.86
CA PRO A 334 4.40 6.36 -19.20
C PRO A 334 5.62 7.28 -18.97
N GLY A 335 6.02 7.44 -17.71
CA GLY A 335 7.26 8.12 -17.35
C GLY A 335 8.54 7.35 -17.75
N ARG A 336 9.57 8.06 -18.25
CA ARG A 336 10.87 7.44 -18.61
C ARG A 336 11.51 6.66 -17.46
N LEU A 337 11.48 7.21 -16.24
CA LEU A 337 12.00 6.56 -15.03
C LEU A 337 11.24 5.27 -14.70
N GLN A 338 9.93 5.24 -14.91
CA GLN A 338 9.08 4.10 -14.62
C GLN A 338 9.26 2.97 -15.63
N ARG A 339 9.41 3.30 -16.93
CA ARG A 339 9.82 2.33 -17.96
C ARG A 339 11.20 1.72 -17.63
N PHE A 340 12.15 2.52 -17.16
CA PHE A 340 13.45 2.03 -16.70
C PHE A 340 13.32 1.08 -15.49
N LEU A 341 12.51 1.42 -14.49
CA LEU A 341 12.28 0.55 -13.32
C LEU A 341 11.63 -0.79 -13.70
N PHE A 342 10.65 -0.79 -14.60
CA PHE A 342 10.05 -2.04 -15.12
C PHE A 342 11.03 -2.87 -15.96
N TRP A 343 11.80 -2.23 -16.84
CA TRP A 343 12.85 -2.92 -17.61
C TRP A 343 13.92 -3.51 -16.68
N PHE A 344 14.29 -2.79 -15.61
CA PHE A 344 15.24 -3.26 -14.62
C PHE A 344 14.69 -4.42 -13.78
N ASP A 345 13.42 -4.41 -13.35
CA ASP A 345 12.79 -5.56 -12.69
C ASP A 345 12.71 -6.79 -13.60
N GLY A 346 12.35 -6.60 -14.88
CA GLY A 346 12.37 -7.66 -15.89
C GLY A 346 13.77 -8.25 -16.10
N LEU A 347 14.79 -7.39 -16.18
CA LEU A 347 16.20 -7.80 -16.26
C LEU A 347 16.65 -8.54 -15.00
N VAL A 348 16.27 -8.07 -13.81
CA VAL A 348 16.55 -8.72 -12.52
C VAL A 348 15.88 -10.09 -12.42
N HIS A 349 14.61 -10.22 -12.85
CA HIS A 349 13.92 -11.51 -12.92
C HIS A 349 14.59 -12.47 -13.91
N TYR A 350 15.01 -11.99 -15.08
CA TYR A 350 15.74 -12.78 -16.08
C TYR A 350 17.09 -13.27 -15.53
N LEU A 351 17.87 -12.41 -14.87
CA LEU A 351 19.13 -12.77 -14.22
C LEU A 351 18.91 -13.73 -13.03
N PHE A 352 17.84 -13.55 -12.25
CA PHE A 352 17.48 -14.45 -11.15
C PHE A 352 17.16 -15.87 -11.66
N LEU A 353 16.42 -15.99 -12.77
CA LEU A 353 16.12 -17.26 -13.41
C LEU A 353 17.38 -17.95 -13.99
N LEU A 354 18.36 -17.17 -14.46
CA LEU A 354 19.66 -17.68 -14.92
C LEU A 354 20.52 -18.23 -13.77
N PHE A 355 20.58 -17.55 -12.62
CA PHE A 355 21.54 -17.85 -11.56
C PHE A 355 21.01 -18.65 -10.36
N ASN A 356 19.69 -18.80 -10.19
CA ASN A 356 19.11 -19.54 -9.05
C ASN A 356 18.02 -20.56 -9.48
N PRO A 357 18.37 -21.56 -10.31
CA PRO A 357 17.40 -22.52 -10.83
C PRO A 357 16.97 -23.52 -9.76
N ASN A 358 15.78 -23.32 -9.17
CA ASN A 358 14.99 -24.46 -8.70
C ASN A 358 14.77 -25.38 -9.92
N GLU A 359 15.15 -26.65 -9.81
CA GLU A 359 15.25 -27.55 -10.97
C GLU A 359 13.93 -27.67 -11.75
N LYS A 360 12.78 -27.54 -11.07
CA LYS A 360 11.45 -27.54 -11.69
C LYS A 360 11.22 -26.32 -12.60
N ALA A 361 11.76 -25.15 -12.25
CA ALA A 361 11.70 -23.95 -13.09
C ALA A 361 12.60 -24.08 -14.34
N ARG A 362 13.79 -24.68 -14.20
CA ARG A 362 14.68 -24.98 -15.34
C ARG A 362 13.98 -25.90 -16.35
N GLN A 363 13.26 -26.92 -15.88
CA GLN A 363 12.52 -27.84 -16.75
C GLN A 363 11.31 -27.18 -17.45
N ILE A 364 10.64 -26.20 -16.82
CA ILE A 364 9.57 -25.42 -17.46
C ILE A 364 10.15 -24.55 -18.59
N ALA A 365 11.16 -23.72 -18.29
CA ALA A 365 11.78 -22.86 -19.28
C ALA A 365 12.42 -23.63 -20.45
N LEU A 366 13.04 -24.80 -20.20
CA LEU A 366 13.56 -25.68 -21.25
C LEU A 366 12.46 -26.36 -22.08
N LYS A 367 11.26 -26.55 -21.54
CA LYS A 367 10.11 -27.09 -22.27
C LYS A 367 9.47 -26.01 -23.15
N GLU A 368 9.41 -24.77 -22.66
CA GLU A 368 8.94 -23.59 -23.41
C GLU A 368 9.91 -23.21 -24.54
N LEU A 369 11.21 -23.18 -24.29
CA LEU A 369 12.26 -22.98 -25.32
C LEU A 369 12.23 -24.05 -26.42
N ARG A 370 11.85 -25.30 -26.08
CA ARG A 370 11.63 -26.38 -27.07
C ARG A 370 10.30 -26.28 -27.81
N ALA A 371 9.34 -25.51 -27.30
CA ALA A 371 8.03 -25.30 -27.93
C ALA A 371 7.99 -24.07 -28.87
N LYS A 372 8.84 -23.06 -28.64
CA LYS A 372 8.90 -21.84 -29.46
C LYS A 372 10.31 -21.59 -30.03
N HIS A 373 10.57 -22.17 -31.20
CA HIS A 373 11.64 -21.70 -32.08
C HIS A 373 11.10 -20.49 -32.88
N VAL A 374 11.41 -19.25 -32.46
CA VAL A 374 11.53 -18.04 -33.31
C VAL A 374 12.05 -16.85 -32.47
N GLU A 375 12.86 -16.03 -33.12
CA GLU A 375 13.43 -14.70 -32.80
C GLU A 375 13.17 -14.06 -31.41
N VAL A 376 14.25 -13.93 -30.63
CA VAL A 376 14.30 -13.43 -29.24
C VAL A 376 14.30 -11.88 -29.15
N LEU A 377 13.88 -11.16 -30.20
CA LEU A 377 14.05 -9.70 -30.31
C LEU A 377 12.80 -8.89 -30.71
N ALA A 378 11.62 -9.51 -30.79
CA ALA A 378 10.36 -8.79 -30.99
C ALA A 378 9.72 -8.41 -29.64
N GLU A 379 9.32 -7.14 -29.46
CA GLU A 379 8.59 -6.68 -28.26
C GLU A 379 7.25 -7.43 -28.07
N ASP A 380 6.65 -7.86 -29.17
CA ASP A 380 5.35 -8.57 -29.22
C ASP A 380 5.34 -9.91 -28.48
N ALA A 381 6.50 -10.54 -28.30
CA ALA A 381 6.62 -11.85 -27.65
C ALA A 381 6.02 -11.85 -26.22
N PHE A 382 6.13 -10.74 -25.51
CA PHE A 382 5.60 -10.56 -24.15
C PHE A 382 4.09 -10.29 -24.11
N ILE A 383 3.48 -9.82 -25.20
CA ILE A 383 2.03 -9.59 -25.29
C ILE A 383 1.27 -10.92 -25.32
N SER A 384 1.90 -11.99 -25.84
CA SER A 384 1.36 -13.35 -25.89
C SER A 384 1.43 -14.15 -24.57
N LEU A 385 1.75 -13.50 -23.44
CA LEU A 385 1.72 -14.09 -22.08
C LEU A 385 0.38 -13.85 -21.36
N LYS A 386 -0.70 -13.70 -22.14
CA LYS A 386 -2.07 -13.44 -21.66
C LYS A 386 -2.95 -14.67 -21.93
N ASP A 387 -3.84 -14.96 -20.98
CA ASP A 387 -4.93 -15.96 -21.00
C ASP A 387 -4.58 -17.46 -21.06
N GLU A 388 -4.84 -18.19 -19.97
CA GLU A 388 -5.49 -19.52 -19.94
C GLU A 388 -6.28 -19.74 -18.60
N ALA A 389 -7.62 -19.58 -18.65
CA ALA A 389 -8.71 -20.23 -17.85
C ALA A 389 -9.04 -19.94 -16.33
N ASP A 390 -10.10 -19.13 -16.09
CA ASP A 390 -11.48 -19.43 -15.56
C ASP A 390 -11.88 -19.88 -14.12
N HIS A 391 -12.68 -19.04 -13.39
CA HIS A 391 -14.14 -18.90 -12.98
C HIS A 391 -15.16 -19.83 -12.15
N TYR A 392 -15.72 -19.81 -10.86
CA TYR A 392 -15.93 -19.21 -9.43
C TYR A 392 -15.05 -19.33 -8.10
N VAL A 393 -15.48 -19.28 -6.82
CA VAL A 393 -16.71 -19.39 -6.02
C VAL A 393 -16.62 -18.33 -4.86
N VAL A 394 -17.57 -18.31 -3.91
CA VAL A 394 -17.77 -17.31 -2.81
C VAL A 394 -16.83 -17.48 -1.58
N SER A 395 -16.49 -16.36 -0.90
CA SER A 395 -15.80 -16.30 0.41
C SER A 395 -14.41 -16.96 0.49
N LEU A 396 -13.68 -16.95 -0.63
CA LEU A 396 -12.42 -17.68 -0.78
C LEU A 396 -11.23 -17.11 0.04
N PRO A 397 -10.29 -17.98 0.44
CA PRO A 397 -8.99 -17.59 0.99
C PRO A 397 -8.01 -17.23 -0.14
N LEU A 398 -8.17 -16.05 -0.73
CA LEU A 398 -7.27 -15.54 -1.80
C LEU A 398 -6.70 -14.17 -1.43
N GLU A 399 -5.37 -14.12 -1.28
CA GLU A 399 -4.61 -12.86 -1.27
C GLU A 399 -4.31 -12.41 -2.70
N ILE A 400 -4.21 -11.09 -2.90
CA ILE A 400 -3.50 -10.51 -4.05
C ILE A 400 -2.54 -9.38 -3.61
N ALA A 401 -1.72 -9.66 -2.59
CA ALA A 401 -0.29 -9.76 -2.92
C ALA A 401 -0.10 -11.13 -3.56
N SER A 402 0.82 -11.27 -4.51
CA SER A 402 1.09 -12.59 -5.06
C SER A 402 1.50 -13.57 -3.95
N GLY A 403 0.75 -14.67 -3.82
CA GLY A 403 1.19 -15.93 -3.22
C GLY A 403 1.03 -16.11 -1.70
N ASP A 404 -0.05 -16.78 -1.31
CA ASP A 404 0.15 -18.17 -0.89
C ASP A 404 -0.12 -19.17 -2.04
N GLY A 405 0.17 -20.45 -1.81
CA GLY A 405 0.24 -21.48 -2.86
C GLY A 405 -1.10 -22.12 -3.24
N PHE A 406 -2.04 -21.37 -3.81
CA PHE A 406 -3.16 -21.95 -4.55
C PHE A 406 -3.02 -21.79 -6.06
N ARG A 407 -3.36 -22.88 -6.78
CA ARG A 407 -3.54 -22.94 -8.24
C ARG A 407 -4.75 -23.82 -8.52
N VAL A 408 -5.85 -23.17 -8.85
CA VAL A 408 -6.84 -23.52 -9.87
C VAL A 408 -7.56 -22.19 -10.14
N GLY A 409 -8.15 -22.03 -11.33
CA GLY A 409 -8.92 -20.82 -11.64
C GLY A 409 -10.12 -20.68 -10.70
N PHE A 410 -10.95 -19.67 -10.94
CA PHE A 410 -12.18 -19.47 -10.17
C PHE A 410 -13.06 -20.84 -10.34
N GLN A 411 -12.95 -21.67 -11.40
CA GLN A 411 -13.90 -22.78 -11.73
C GLN A 411 -13.84 -24.14 -10.97
N GLY A 412 -13.15 -24.29 -9.84
CA GLY A 412 -12.82 -25.61 -9.22
C GLY A 412 -13.74 -26.23 -8.13
N ASP A 413 -13.56 -27.52 -7.85
CA ASP A 413 -14.20 -28.27 -6.74
C ASP A 413 -13.32 -28.30 -5.47
N ILE A 414 -13.57 -27.32 -4.60
CA ILE A 414 -12.74 -26.96 -3.44
C ILE A 414 -12.56 -28.10 -2.43
N LEU A 415 -13.47 -29.08 -2.36
CA LEU A 415 -13.42 -30.13 -1.32
C LEU A 415 -12.39 -31.24 -1.59
N LYS A 416 -11.73 -31.25 -2.75
CA LYS A 416 -10.83 -32.34 -3.19
C LYS A 416 -9.38 -31.94 -3.42
N GLU A 417 -9.05 -30.65 -3.40
CA GLU A 417 -7.74 -30.14 -3.80
C GLU A 417 -6.81 -29.84 -2.61
N SER A 418 -5.49 -30.03 -2.81
CA SER A 418 -4.50 -29.97 -1.74
C SER A 418 -3.81 -28.60 -1.62
N VAL A 419 -3.84 -28.04 -0.41
CA VAL A 419 -3.11 -26.80 -0.06
C VAL A 419 -1.61 -27.00 -0.28
N LEU A 420 -0.97 -26.06 -0.98
CA LEU A 420 0.49 -25.93 -1.05
C LEU A 420 0.90 -24.54 -0.53
N LYS A 421 2.11 -24.39 0.03
CA LYS A 421 2.62 -23.07 0.42
C LYS A 421 3.41 -22.42 -0.71
N SER A 422 3.34 -21.10 -0.82
CA SER A 422 4.14 -20.31 -1.78
C SER A 422 5.64 -20.59 -1.60
N SER A 423 6.40 -20.71 -2.70
CA SER A 423 7.84 -20.93 -2.63
C SER A 423 8.60 -19.70 -2.12
N SER A 424 8.14 -18.50 -2.50
CA SER A 424 8.78 -17.24 -2.15
C SER A 424 8.55 -16.83 -0.69
N TYR A 425 9.61 -16.37 -0.04
CA TYR A 425 9.61 -15.99 1.39
C TYR A 425 8.70 -14.79 1.69
N LEU A 426 8.88 -13.67 0.99
CA LEU A 426 8.08 -12.44 1.18
C LEU A 426 6.58 -12.71 1.05
N LYS A 427 6.21 -13.49 0.03
CA LYS A 427 4.83 -13.85 -0.29
C LYS A 427 4.15 -14.56 0.90
N ARG A 428 4.78 -15.66 1.38
CA ARG A 428 4.38 -16.41 2.60
C ARG A 428 4.35 -15.56 3.89
N VAL A 429 5.20 -14.55 4.01
CA VAL A 429 5.24 -13.67 5.20
C VAL A 429 4.10 -12.65 5.20
N MET A 430 3.57 -12.27 4.02
CA MET A 430 2.41 -11.38 3.90
C MET A 430 1.07 -12.12 3.85
N SER A 431 1.06 -13.44 3.62
CA SER A 431 -0.15 -14.30 3.74
C SER A 431 -0.41 -14.75 5.18
N ASP A 432 0.62 -15.22 5.92
CA ASP A 432 0.53 -15.68 7.32
C ASP A 432 0.37 -14.48 8.33
N ARG A 433 -0.30 -13.38 7.95
CA ARG A 433 -0.56 -12.21 8.81
C ARG A 433 -1.55 -12.52 9.92
N GLN A 434 -1.25 -12.09 11.14
CA GLN A 434 -2.20 -12.11 12.26
C GLN A 434 -3.28 -11.04 12.04
N VAL A 435 -4.53 -11.49 11.86
CA VAL A 435 -5.71 -10.64 11.68
C VAL A 435 -6.63 -10.76 12.89
N TYR A 436 -6.80 -9.67 13.65
CA TYR A 436 -7.91 -9.53 14.58
C TYR A 436 -9.18 -9.21 13.77
N ARG A 437 -10.28 -9.93 14.03
CA ARG A 437 -11.55 -9.80 13.30
C ARG A 437 -12.64 -9.22 14.19
N PRO A 438 -13.61 -8.47 13.64
CA PRO A 438 -14.85 -8.15 14.36
C PRO A 438 -15.51 -9.43 14.88
N GLN A 439 -15.95 -9.43 16.14
CA GLN A 439 -16.58 -10.61 16.75
C GLN A 439 -17.98 -10.86 16.16
N SER A 440 -18.68 -9.78 15.80
CA SER A 440 -19.96 -9.85 15.10
C SER A 440 -19.77 -10.14 13.61
N LYS A 441 -20.58 -11.10 13.11
CA LYS A 441 -20.80 -11.30 11.66
C LYS A 441 -21.89 -10.38 11.10
N GLU A 442 -22.72 -9.80 11.96
CA GLU A 442 -23.75 -8.84 11.58
C GLU A 442 -23.15 -7.43 11.44
N TRP A 443 -23.50 -6.76 10.36
CA TRP A 443 -23.03 -5.41 10.04
C TRP A 443 -24.00 -4.35 10.54
N LYS A 444 -23.49 -3.33 11.23
CA LYS A 444 -24.26 -2.17 11.65
C LYS A 444 -24.45 -1.22 10.47
N ARG A 445 -25.71 -0.97 10.12
CA ARG A 445 -26.10 0.07 9.15
C ARG A 445 -26.30 1.41 9.86
N ILE A 446 -25.60 2.44 9.40
CA ILE A 446 -25.90 3.84 9.75
C ILE A 446 -26.45 4.53 8.50
N LEU A 447 -27.37 5.48 8.64
CA LEU A 447 -27.88 6.29 7.51
C LEU A 447 -27.21 7.66 7.49
N LEU A 448 -26.86 8.15 6.29
CA LEU A 448 -26.30 9.48 6.05
C LEU A 448 -27.37 10.54 5.73
N ASN A 449 -28.64 10.22 5.98
CA ASN A 449 -29.79 11.12 5.84
C ASN A 449 -30.51 11.16 7.21
N PRO A 450 -30.43 12.26 7.99
CA PRO A 450 -29.66 13.49 7.74
C PRO A 450 -28.14 13.25 7.76
N GLU A 451 -27.37 14.15 7.13
CA GLU A 451 -25.90 14.07 7.10
C GLU A 451 -25.31 14.31 8.52
N PRO A 452 -24.52 13.38 9.09
CA PRO A 452 -23.80 13.62 10.34
C PRO A 452 -22.80 14.77 10.23
N ASP A 453 -22.53 15.49 11.33
CA ASP A 453 -21.64 16.66 11.37
C ASP A 453 -20.29 16.43 10.67
N TRP A 454 -19.64 15.28 10.91
CA TRP A 454 -18.34 14.96 10.32
C TRP A 454 -18.34 14.86 8.79
N VAL A 455 -19.51 14.71 8.13
CA VAL A 455 -19.63 14.77 6.66
C VAL A 455 -19.27 16.16 6.13
N GLN A 456 -19.40 17.22 6.94
CA GLN A 456 -19.05 18.59 6.52
C GLN A 456 -17.54 18.86 6.55
N TYR A 457 -16.72 17.98 7.13
CA TYR A 457 -15.27 18.17 7.25
C TYR A 457 -14.56 18.15 5.89
N LYS A 458 -13.99 19.30 5.51
CA LYS A 458 -13.24 19.51 4.26
C LYS A 458 -11.78 19.05 4.31
N GLY A 459 -11.23 18.75 5.49
CA GLY A 459 -9.82 18.40 5.67
C GLY A 459 -9.49 16.94 5.31
N LEU A 460 -8.23 16.55 5.55
CA LEU A 460 -7.76 15.19 5.30
C LEU A 460 -8.10 14.26 6.47
N TRP A 461 -8.57 13.06 6.14
CA TRP A 461 -8.78 11.95 7.05
C TRP A 461 -7.49 11.15 7.18
N GLY A 462 -6.55 11.63 7.99
CA GLY A 462 -5.22 11.03 8.15
C GLY A 462 -4.09 11.99 7.75
N VAL A 463 -2.86 11.68 8.18
CA VAL A 463 -1.70 12.57 8.02
C VAL A 463 -1.45 13.06 6.58
N LYS A 464 -1.02 14.31 6.48
CA LYS A 464 -0.54 14.93 5.23
C LYS A 464 0.90 14.49 4.96
N SER A 465 1.16 13.92 3.79
CA SER A 465 2.47 13.45 3.34
C SER A 465 3.02 14.32 2.21
N TRP A 466 4.29 14.15 1.84
CA TRP A 466 4.89 14.78 0.66
C TRP A 466 4.40 14.13 -0.65
N LEU A 467 4.03 12.85 -0.57
CA LEU A 467 3.43 12.11 -1.66
C LEU A 467 1.89 12.19 -1.51
N ASN A 468 1.20 12.60 -2.57
CA ASN A 468 -0.26 12.77 -2.54
C ASN A 468 -0.99 11.47 -2.16
N ASP A 469 -0.52 10.33 -2.68
CA ASP A 469 -1.19 9.05 -2.51
C ASP A 469 -0.88 8.42 -1.13
N GLU A 470 0.14 8.92 -0.43
CA GLU A 470 0.47 8.61 0.97
C GLU A 470 -0.17 9.59 1.96
N SER A 471 -0.97 10.56 1.47
CA SER A 471 -1.68 11.53 2.31
C SER A 471 -3.11 11.05 2.55
N GLY A 472 -3.60 11.18 3.78
CA GLY A 472 -4.96 10.80 4.16
C GLY A 472 -6.02 11.34 3.18
N PRO A 473 -7.01 10.54 2.77
CA PRO A 473 -7.99 10.94 1.76
C PRO A 473 -8.91 12.06 2.28
N PRO A 474 -9.45 12.92 1.40
CA PRO A 474 -10.54 13.82 1.78
C PRO A 474 -11.82 12.99 1.99
N GLY A 475 -12.80 13.55 2.71
CA GLY A 475 -14.04 12.84 3.08
C GLY A 475 -14.91 12.37 1.90
N PRO A 476 -16.06 11.72 2.18
CA PRO A 476 -16.93 11.18 1.14
C PRO A 476 -17.61 12.29 0.31
N LYS A 477 -17.84 13.47 0.92
CA LYS A 477 -18.52 14.64 0.34
C LYS A 477 -17.59 15.59 -0.43
N TRP A 478 -16.39 15.84 0.08
CA TRP A 478 -15.49 16.90 -0.39
C TRP A 478 -14.28 16.34 -1.14
N ASP A 479 -13.80 17.05 -2.16
CA ASP A 479 -12.59 16.69 -2.94
C ASP A 479 -11.30 17.18 -2.24
N ARG A 480 -10.12 16.81 -2.74
CA ARG A 480 -8.84 17.39 -2.26
C ARG A 480 -8.59 18.71 -2.99
N ILE A 481 -8.27 19.78 -2.25
CA ILE A 481 -7.94 21.08 -2.85
C ILE A 481 -6.77 20.95 -3.83
N LYS A 482 -7.00 21.37 -5.09
CA LYS A 482 -5.98 21.37 -6.15
C LYS A 482 -5.23 22.71 -6.12
N LYS A 483 -3.96 22.72 -6.57
CA LYS A 483 -3.03 23.87 -6.42
C LYS A 483 -3.53 25.24 -6.92
N ASN A 484 -4.57 25.25 -7.76
CA ASN A 484 -5.13 26.46 -8.38
C ASN A 484 -6.61 26.71 -7.98
N GLN A 485 -7.10 26.12 -6.87
CA GLN A 485 -8.46 26.30 -6.36
C GLN A 485 -8.49 27.17 -5.10
N VAL A 486 -9.59 27.92 -4.91
CA VAL A 486 -9.78 28.86 -3.80
C VAL A 486 -10.63 28.27 -2.66
N ASP A 487 -11.53 27.32 -2.97
CA ASP A 487 -12.26 26.51 -2.00
C ASP A 487 -12.37 25.06 -2.51
N VAL A 488 -12.74 24.14 -1.62
CA VAL A 488 -12.96 22.72 -1.90
C VAL A 488 -14.35 22.48 -2.48
N ASN A 489 -14.38 21.93 -3.70
CA ASN A 489 -15.61 21.47 -4.34
C ASN A 489 -16.15 20.20 -3.67
N GLN A 490 -17.47 20.01 -3.70
CA GLN A 490 -18.06 18.70 -3.46
C GLN A 490 -17.68 17.74 -4.60
N ARG A 491 -17.43 16.47 -4.28
CA ARG A 491 -17.16 15.43 -5.29
C ARG A 491 -18.42 15.20 -6.13
N ILE A 492 -18.27 14.99 -7.44
CA ILE A 492 -19.39 14.69 -8.36
C ILE A 492 -20.19 13.48 -7.85
N ARG A 493 -19.49 12.43 -7.37
CA ARG A 493 -20.07 11.24 -6.73
C ARG A 493 -20.95 11.50 -5.49
N TRP A 494 -20.89 12.69 -4.89
CA TRP A 494 -21.75 13.07 -3.76
C TRP A 494 -22.88 14.02 -4.18
N SER A 495 -22.58 14.97 -5.07
CA SER A 495 -23.46 16.09 -5.41
C SER A 495 -24.30 15.90 -6.68
N LYS A 496 -23.83 15.06 -7.61
CA LYS A 496 -24.49 14.72 -8.88
C LYS A 496 -24.20 13.26 -9.29
N PRO A 497 -24.57 12.26 -8.49
CA PRO A 497 -24.19 10.87 -8.77
C PRO A 497 -24.80 10.33 -10.08
N LEU A 498 -25.94 10.84 -10.58
CA LEU A 498 -26.42 10.47 -11.92
C LEU A 498 -25.54 11.04 -13.04
N SER A 499 -25.08 12.28 -12.93
CA SER A 499 -24.10 12.85 -13.88
C SER A 499 -22.77 12.11 -13.87
N TRP A 500 -22.39 11.47 -12.74
CA TRP A 500 -21.18 10.66 -12.64
C TRP A 500 -21.34 9.27 -13.26
N LEU A 501 -22.53 8.65 -13.17
CA LEU A 501 -22.83 7.43 -13.94
C LEU A 501 -22.64 7.71 -15.44
N ALA A 502 -23.28 8.77 -15.94
CA ALA A 502 -23.14 9.22 -17.33
C ALA A 502 -21.75 9.78 -17.69
N GLU A 503 -20.80 9.86 -16.75
CA GLU A 503 -19.38 10.12 -17.03
C GLU A 503 -18.63 8.80 -17.23
N LEU A 504 -18.88 7.79 -16.38
CA LEU A 504 -18.26 6.47 -16.46
C LEU A 504 -18.76 5.65 -17.66
N GLU A 505 -20.04 5.74 -18.02
CA GLU A 505 -20.62 5.13 -19.24
C GLU A 505 -19.95 5.61 -20.55
N LYS A 506 -19.24 6.75 -20.51
CA LYS A 506 -18.47 7.27 -21.66
C LYS A 506 -17.01 6.79 -21.68
N LEU A 507 -16.58 6.07 -20.64
CA LEU A 507 -15.22 5.56 -20.47
C LEU A 507 -15.13 4.03 -20.66
N GLU A 508 -16.26 3.32 -20.73
CA GLU A 508 -16.30 1.95 -21.24
C GLU A 508 -16.00 1.94 -22.76
N HIS A 509 -15.04 1.13 -23.19
CA HIS A 509 -14.52 0.98 -24.56
C HIS A 509 -14.21 -0.49 -24.86
#